data_AF-A0A7J6TSW5-F1
#
_entry.id   AF-A0A7J6TSW5-F1
#
_cell.length_a   1.000
_cell.length_b   1.000
_cell.length_c   1.000
_cell.angle_alpha   90.00
_cell.angle_beta   90.00
_cell.angle_gamma   90.00
#
_symmetry.space_group_name_H-M   'P 1'
#
loop_
_entity.id
_entity.type
_entity.pdbx_description
1 polymer ?
#
loop_
_entity_poly.entity_id
_entity_poly.type
_entity_poly.pdbx_seq_one_letter_code
_entity_poly.pdbx_strand_id
1 'polypeptide(L)'
;LRQELGKVLPPYMVPTWFTALQALPVTANGKLDRKALAAYPVTEARKSKASNGGARERIRECVNLVLGFDVVDDASLASQGVTSLLAVILVETLSEALGVVVDVEHVFAHARAASFLGYVEELAATKTATAMAVKNRVKKKSKKLDPF
;
A
#
# COMPACT_ATOMS: atom_id res chain seq x y z
N LEU A 1 -12.04 -8.72 -13.73
CA LEU A 1 -11.04 -9.20 -14.73
C LEU A 1 -9.88 -9.93 -14.07
N ARG A 2 -9.04 -9.28 -13.25
CA ARG A 2 -7.91 -9.93 -12.57
C ARG A 2 -8.29 -11.18 -11.77
N GLN A 3 -9.33 -11.08 -10.94
CA GLN A 3 -9.81 -12.20 -10.12
C GLN A 3 -10.28 -13.40 -10.97
N GLU A 4 -10.93 -13.13 -12.10
CA GLU A 4 -11.37 -14.17 -13.04
C GLU A 4 -10.17 -14.84 -13.72
N LEU A 5 -9.18 -14.06 -14.15
CA LEU A 5 -7.94 -14.59 -14.73
C LEU A 5 -7.15 -15.44 -13.72
N GLY A 6 -7.11 -15.05 -12.45
CA GLY A 6 -6.44 -15.82 -11.39
C GLY A 6 -7.04 -17.19 -11.10
N LYS A 7 -8.26 -17.50 -11.60
CA LYS A 7 -8.85 -18.84 -11.50
C LYS A 7 -8.26 -19.81 -12.55
N VAL A 8 -7.69 -19.29 -13.64
CA VAL A 8 -7.25 -20.08 -14.80
C VAL A 8 -5.78 -19.86 -15.18
N LEU A 9 -5.14 -18.83 -14.63
CA LEU A 9 -3.73 -18.51 -14.87
C LEU A 9 -2.93 -18.62 -13.56
N PRO A 10 -1.68 -19.13 -13.61
CA PRO A 10 -0.73 -18.98 -12.51
C PRO A 10 -0.49 -17.49 -12.18
N PRO A 11 -0.15 -17.14 -10.92
CA PRO A 11 -0.02 -15.75 -10.48
C PRO A 11 0.93 -14.90 -11.33
N TYR A 12 2.05 -15.46 -11.79
CA TYR A 12 3.05 -14.76 -12.61
C TYR A 12 2.60 -14.48 -14.06
N MET A 13 1.46 -15.04 -14.49
CA MET A 13 0.87 -14.77 -15.81
C MET A 13 -0.29 -13.77 -15.74
N VAL A 14 -0.69 -13.35 -14.53
CA VAL A 14 -1.79 -12.39 -14.35
C VAL A 14 -1.27 -10.96 -14.55
N PRO A 15 -1.82 -10.18 -15.50
CA PRO A 15 -1.32 -8.82 -15.76
C PRO A 15 -1.44 -7.86 -14.56
N THR A 16 -0.40 -7.06 -14.38
CA THR A 16 -0.28 -6.05 -13.30
C THR A 16 -1.10 -4.78 -13.59
N TRP A 17 -1.45 -4.50 -14.84
CA TRP A 17 -2.37 -3.42 -15.21
C TRP A 17 -3.31 -3.82 -16.35
N PHE A 18 -4.42 -3.09 -16.49
CA PHE A 18 -5.39 -3.26 -17.56
C PHE A 18 -5.79 -1.88 -18.08
N THR A 19 -5.70 -1.66 -19.39
CA THR A 19 -6.17 -0.43 -20.04
C THR A 19 -7.36 -0.77 -20.93
N ALA A 20 -8.51 -0.15 -20.65
CA ALA A 20 -9.69 -0.29 -21.50
C ALA A 20 -9.55 0.59 -22.74
N LEU A 21 -9.67 -0.01 -23.92
CA LEU A 21 -9.63 0.68 -25.21
C LEU A 21 -10.97 0.51 -25.91
N GLN A 22 -11.47 1.57 -26.54
CA GLN A 22 -12.66 1.47 -27.38
C GLN A 22 -12.41 0.67 -28.67
N ALA A 23 -11.19 0.75 -29.21
CA ALA A 23 -10.73 -0.01 -30.36
C ALA A 23 -9.23 -0.30 -30.26
N LEU A 24 -8.78 -1.42 -30.83
CA LEU A 24 -7.36 -1.75 -30.90
C LEU A 24 -6.69 -0.89 -32.00
N PRO A 25 -5.53 -0.28 -31.71
CA PRO A 25 -4.79 0.45 -32.73
C PRO A 25 -4.26 -0.53 -33.78
N VAL A 26 -4.57 -0.28 -35.03
CA VAL A 26 -4.10 -1.10 -36.15
C VAL A 26 -3.35 -0.24 -37.15
N THR A 27 -2.37 -0.84 -37.80
CA THR A 27 -1.65 -0.27 -38.95
C THR A 27 -2.60 -0.17 -40.16
N ALA A 28 -2.18 0.56 -41.20
CA ALA A 28 -2.94 0.66 -42.46
C ALA A 28 -3.27 -0.71 -43.10
N ASN A 29 -2.46 -1.74 -42.81
CA ASN A 29 -2.66 -3.11 -43.28
C ASN A 29 -3.51 -3.96 -42.31
N GLY A 30 -4.16 -3.36 -41.30
CA GLY A 30 -5.03 -4.04 -40.35
C GLY A 30 -4.33 -4.85 -39.25
N LYS A 31 -2.99 -4.88 -39.22
CA LYS A 31 -2.22 -5.55 -38.16
C LYS A 31 -2.20 -4.69 -36.89
N LEU A 32 -2.20 -5.31 -35.71
CA LEU A 32 -2.03 -4.62 -34.43
C LEU A 32 -0.77 -3.74 -34.45
N ASP A 33 -0.94 -2.45 -34.23
CA ASP A 33 0.17 -1.52 -34.08
C ASP A 33 0.64 -1.54 -32.62
N ARG A 34 1.70 -2.32 -32.37
CA ARG A 34 2.29 -2.46 -31.02
C ARG A 34 2.92 -1.15 -30.51
N LYS A 35 3.39 -0.27 -31.40
CA LYS A 35 3.98 1.01 -31.01
C LYS A 35 2.89 1.96 -30.55
N ALA A 36 1.81 2.07 -31.33
CA ALA A 36 0.64 2.84 -30.93
C ALA A 36 0.00 2.27 -29.65
N LEU A 37 -0.05 0.95 -29.50
CA LEU A 37 -0.55 0.30 -28.28
C LEU A 37 0.29 0.65 -27.04
N ALA A 38 1.61 0.64 -27.15
CA ALA A 38 2.52 0.96 -26.05
C ALA A 38 2.46 2.44 -25.64
N ALA A 39 2.00 3.33 -26.52
CA ALA A 39 1.83 4.75 -26.23
C ALA A 39 0.57 5.06 -25.41
N TYR A 40 -0.38 4.11 -25.28
CA TYR A 40 -1.54 4.31 -24.43
C TYR A 40 -1.10 4.44 -22.97
N PRO A 41 -1.72 5.36 -22.22
CA PRO A 41 -1.42 5.48 -20.81
C PRO A 41 -1.71 4.14 -20.15
N VAL A 42 -0.70 3.60 -19.48
CA VAL A 42 -0.94 2.64 -18.41
C VAL A 42 -1.79 3.42 -17.44
N THR A 43 -3.07 3.04 -17.34
CA THR A 43 -3.92 3.60 -16.30
C THR A 43 -3.35 3.00 -15.04
N GLU A 44 -2.40 3.69 -14.39
CA GLU A 44 -2.20 3.52 -12.97
C GLU A 44 -3.62 3.61 -12.41
N ALA A 45 -4.10 2.48 -11.88
CA ALA A 45 -5.32 2.47 -11.08
C ALA A 45 -5.18 3.70 -10.18
N ARG A 46 -6.09 4.67 -10.40
CA ARG A 46 -6.11 6.02 -9.84
C ARG A 46 -4.79 6.38 -9.13
N LYS A 47 -4.08 7.42 -9.60
CA LYS A 47 -3.54 8.36 -8.60
C LYS A 47 -4.72 8.67 -7.69
N SER A 48 -4.76 8.04 -6.51
CA SER A 48 -5.64 8.46 -5.44
C SER A 48 -5.36 9.94 -5.39
N LYS A 49 -6.38 10.75 -5.67
CA LYS A 49 -6.30 12.17 -5.40
C LYS A 49 -5.69 12.22 -4.00
N ALA A 50 -4.56 12.91 -3.85
CA ALA A 50 -4.01 13.25 -2.56
C ALA A 50 -5.10 14.01 -1.80
N SER A 51 -6.00 13.23 -1.19
CA SER A 51 -6.86 13.66 -0.13
C SER A 51 -5.90 13.93 1.02
N ASN A 52 -6.20 14.92 1.84
CA ASN A 52 -5.49 15.18 3.09
C ASN A 52 -5.69 14.02 4.09
N GLY A 53 -5.39 12.78 3.69
CA GLY A 53 -5.83 11.55 4.30
C GLY A 53 -5.12 11.28 5.63
N GLY A 54 -5.87 10.67 6.55
CA GLY A 54 -5.36 10.26 7.86
C GLY A 54 -4.24 9.21 7.77
N ALA A 55 -3.85 8.66 8.93
CA ALA A 55 -2.77 7.68 9.02
C ALA A 55 -2.92 6.51 8.03
N ARG A 56 -4.14 5.99 7.85
CA ARG A 56 -4.45 4.93 6.89
C ARG A 56 -4.04 5.24 5.45
N GLU A 57 -4.25 6.46 4.97
CA GLU A 57 -3.93 6.80 3.57
C GLU A 57 -2.42 6.80 3.34
N ARG A 58 -1.65 7.33 4.29
CA ARG A 58 -0.18 7.30 4.24
C ARG A 58 0.37 5.88 4.26
N ILE A 59 -0.21 5.01 5.09
CA ILE A 59 0.16 3.60 5.15
C ILE A 59 -0.13 2.94 3.80
N ARG A 60 -1.30 3.21 3.21
CA ARG A 60 -1.66 2.72 1.87
C ARG A 60 -0.68 3.21 0.80
N GLU A 61 -0.30 4.49 0.82
CA GLU A 61 0.69 5.03 -0.11
C GLU A 61 2.02 4.27 -0.02
N CYS A 62 2.52 4.00 1.20
CA CYS A 62 3.73 3.18 1.38
C CYS A 62 3.56 1.77 0.80
N VAL A 63 2.43 1.12 1.05
CA VAL A 63 2.14 -0.22 0.49
C VAL A 63 2.09 -0.17 -1.04
N ASN A 64 1.45 0.84 -1.62
CA ASN A 64 1.34 1.01 -3.06
C ASN A 64 2.70 1.29 -3.72
N LEU A 65 3.57 2.05 -3.06
CA LEU A 65 4.94 2.31 -3.54
C LEU A 65 5.76 1.01 -3.64
N VAL A 66 5.61 0.12 -2.67
CA VAL A 66 6.30 -1.17 -2.66
C VAL A 66 5.70 -2.14 -3.68
N LEU A 67 4.37 -2.12 -3.85
CA LEU A 67 3.67 -2.95 -4.83
C LEU A 67 3.78 -2.46 -6.27
N GLY A 68 3.97 -1.15 -6.47
CA GLY A 68 3.92 -0.48 -7.77
C GLY A 68 2.51 -0.28 -8.33
N PHE A 69 1.46 -0.51 -7.54
CA PHE A 69 0.06 -0.30 -7.93
C PHE A 69 -0.85 -0.14 -6.71
N ASP A 70 -2.08 0.32 -6.93
CA ASP A 70 -3.10 0.46 -5.88
C ASP A 70 -3.55 -0.89 -5.28
N VAL A 71 -3.33 -1.03 -3.96
CA VAL A 71 -3.79 -2.19 -3.20
C VAL A 71 -5.33 -2.22 -3.10
N VAL A 72 -5.89 -3.41 -3.30
CA VAL A 72 -7.32 -3.73 -3.16
C VAL A 72 -7.57 -4.31 -1.77
N ASP A 73 -8.43 -3.66 -1.00
CA ASP A 73 -8.72 -3.97 0.41
C ASP A 73 -9.21 -5.41 0.64
N ASP A 74 -10.11 -5.88 -0.22
CA ASP A 74 -10.73 -7.19 -0.10
C ASP A 74 -9.85 -8.35 -0.58
N ALA A 75 -8.72 -8.04 -1.21
CA ALA A 75 -7.81 -9.06 -1.70
C ALA A 75 -6.69 -9.35 -0.69
N SER A 76 -6.19 -10.58 -0.72
CA SER A 76 -5.01 -10.92 0.06
C SER A 76 -3.76 -10.25 -0.55
N LEU A 77 -2.81 -9.82 0.28
CA LEU A 77 -1.52 -9.26 -0.14
C LEU A 77 -0.78 -10.26 -1.05
N ALA A 78 -0.79 -11.55 -0.71
CA ALA A 78 -0.21 -12.60 -1.54
C ALA A 78 -0.87 -12.69 -2.93
N SER A 79 -2.21 -12.66 -3.02
CA SER A 79 -2.92 -12.66 -4.30
C SER A 79 -2.69 -11.40 -5.14
N GLN A 80 -2.19 -10.33 -4.52
CA GLN A 80 -1.82 -9.09 -5.18
C GLN A 80 -0.34 -9.09 -5.59
N GLY A 81 0.43 -10.12 -5.26
CA GLY A 81 1.84 -10.23 -5.66
C GLY A 81 2.85 -9.95 -4.56
N VAL A 82 2.41 -9.78 -3.30
CA VAL A 82 3.35 -9.75 -2.16
C VAL A 82 3.97 -11.14 -2.00
N THR A 83 5.27 -11.22 -2.27
CA THR A 83 6.13 -12.37 -1.99
C THR A 83 6.86 -12.17 -0.67
N SER A 84 7.60 -13.18 -0.18
CA SER A 84 8.38 -13.06 1.07
C SER A 84 9.40 -11.92 1.02
N LEU A 85 10.09 -11.72 -0.10
CA LEU A 85 11.05 -10.61 -0.25
C LEU A 85 10.32 -9.25 -0.24
N LEU A 86 9.21 -9.16 -0.96
CA LEU A 86 8.36 -7.96 -0.98
C LEU A 86 7.78 -7.65 0.41
N ALA A 87 7.45 -8.67 1.20
CA ALA A 87 6.97 -8.51 2.57
C ALA A 87 8.06 -7.92 3.48
N VAL A 88 9.31 -8.35 3.33
CA VAL A 88 10.45 -7.78 4.08
C VAL A 88 10.65 -6.30 3.71
N ILE A 89 10.70 -5.98 2.41
CA ILE A 89 10.84 -4.59 1.94
C ILE A 89 9.66 -3.73 2.40
N LEU A 90 8.45 -4.28 2.36
CA LEU A 90 7.23 -3.59 2.80
C LEU A 90 7.30 -3.21 4.27
N VAL A 91 7.72 -4.15 5.11
CA VAL A 91 7.85 -3.97 6.55
C VAL A 91 8.92 -2.94 6.88
N GLU A 92 10.09 -3.02 6.24
CA GLU A 92 11.17 -2.05 6.41
C GLU A 92 10.71 -0.64 6.03
N THR A 93 10.07 -0.50 4.86
CA THR A 93 9.55 0.79 4.36
C THR A 93 8.51 1.38 5.31
N LEU A 94 7.57 0.57 5.82
CA LEU A 94 6.56 1.02 6.77
C LEU A 94 7.16 1.37 8.12
N SER A 95 8.12 0.58 8.58
CA SER A 95 8.81 0.82 9.84
C SER A 95 9.58 2.13 9.84
N GLU A 96 10.27 2.46 8.74
CA GLU A 96 10.95 3.74 8.58
C GLU A 96 9.95 4.91 8.50
N ALA A 97 8.91 4.79 7.69
CA ALA A 97 7.94 5.86 7.46
C ALA A 97 7.13 6.23 8.72
N LEU A 98 6.83 5.25 9.57
CA LEU A 98 5.98 5.40 10.76
C LEU A 98 6.80 5.43 12.07
N GLY A 99 8.06 5.02 12.00
CA GLY A 99 8.95 4.79 13.14
C GLY A 99 8.47 3.68 14.09
N VAL A 100 7.57 2.79 13.69
CA VAL A 100 7.13 1.64 14.48
C VAL A 100 7.84 0.38 14.00
N VAL A 101 8.03 -0.61 14.86
CA VAL A 101 8.53 -1.91 14.42
C VAL A 101 7.34 -2.74 13.94
N VAL A 102 7.26 -3.01 12.65
CA VAL A 102 6.32 -3.96 12.07
C VAL A 102 7.08 -5.28 11.91
N ASP A 103 6.51 -6.41 12.33
CA ASP A 103 7.13 -7.72 12.07
C ASP A 103 6.59 -8.29 10.74
N VAL A 104 7.44 -9.01 10.01
CA VAL A 104 7.05 -9.71 8.78
C VAL A 104 5.99 -10.76 9.04
N GLU A 105 5.97 -11.34 10.24
CA GLU A 105 4.93 -12.29 10.66
C GLU A 105 3.52 -11.68 10.49
N HIS A 106 3.36 -10.39 10.79
CA HIS A 106 2.07 -9.70 10.71
C HIS A 106 1.57 -9.47 9.28
N VAL A 107 2.46 -9.47 8.28
CA VAL A 107 2.06 -9.42 6.87
C VAL A 107 1.28 -10.68 6.50
N PHE A 108 1.69 -11.83 7.03
CA PHE A 108 1.05 -13.12 6.78
C PHE A 108 -0.14 -13.37 7.73
N ALA A 109 -0.05 -12.95 8.99
CA ALA A 109 -1.15 -13.04 9.95
C ALA A 109 -2.36 -12.19 9.53
N HIS A 110 -2.11 -11.03 8.89
CA HIS A 110 -3.14 -10.13 8.36
C HIS A 110 -3.19 -10.21 6.83
N ALA A 111 -3.41 -11.41 6.28
CA ALA A 111 -3.28 -11.67 4.85
C ALA A 111 -4.11 -10.73 3.94
N ARG A 112 -5.27 -10.20 4.38
CA ARG A 112 -6.08 -9.23 3.61
C ARG A 112 -5.53 -7.82 3.76
N ALA A 113 -5.45 -7.07 2.66
CA ALA A 113 -4.92 -5.70 2.67
C ALA A 113 -5.64 -4.80 3.69
N ALA A 114 -6.98 -4.84 3.76
CA ALA A 114 -7.73 -4.07 4.76
C ALA A 114 -7.32 -4.40 6.21
N SER A 115 -7.11 -5.69 6.50
CA SER A 115 -6.71 -6.13 7.84
C SER A 115 -5.29 -5.68 8.18
N PHE A 116 -4.37 -5.77 7.22
CA PHE A 116 -2.98 -5.35 7.44
C PHE A 116 -2.88 -3.82 7.63
N LEU A 117 -3.57 -3.04 6.79
CA LEU A 117 -3.64 -1.59 6.92
C LEU A 117 -4.21 -1.17 8.28
N GLY A 118 -5.28 -1.83 8.73
CA GLY A 118 -5.87 -1.58 10.06
C GLY A 118 -4.92 -1.90 11.20
N TYR A 119 -4.20 -3.02 11.14
CA TYR A 119 -3.19 -3.39 12.13
C TYR A 119 -2.07 -2.34 12.24
N VAL A 120 -1.52 -1.91 11.10
CA VAL A 120 -0.42 -0.92 11.08
C VAL A 120 -0.92 0.44 11.58
N GLU A 121 -2.16 0.81 11.26
CA GLU A 121 -2.78 2.04 11.76
C GLU A 121 -2.94 2.03 13.29
N GLU A 122 -3.39 0.90 13.84
CA GLU A 122 -3.50 0.71 15.28
C GLU A 122 -2.12 0.81 15.95
N LEU A 123 -1.10 0.12 15.42
CA LEU A 123 0.27 0.15 15.92
C LEU A 123 0.85 1.57 15.95
N ALA A 124 0.60 2.36 14.89
CA ALA A 124 1.01 3.76 14.81
C ALA A 124 0.25 4.66 15.82
N ALA A 125 -1.04 4.40 16.05
CA ALA A 125 -1.84 5.10 17.04
C ALA A 125 -1.35 4.85 18.46
N THR A 126 -1.01 3.60 18.81
CA THR A 126 -0.51 3.23 20.15
C THR A 126 0.79 3.94 20.47
N LYS A 127 1.75 3.97 19.53
CA LYS A 127 3.01 4.71 19.71
C LYS A 127 2.77 6.21 19.94
N THR A 128 1.85 6.81 19.19
CA THR A 128 1.49 8.23 19.31
C THR A 128 0.89 8.53 20.68
N ALA A 129 0.00 7.67 21.18
CA ALA A 129 -0.60 7.78 22.50
C ALA A 129 0.44 7.64 23.62
N THR A 130 1.36 6.67 23.54
CA THR A 130 2.44 6.50 24.52
C THR A 130 3.39 7.69 24.52
N ALA A 131 3.77 8.22 23.35
CA ALA A 131 4.61 9.40 23.24
C ALA A 131 3.95 10.66 23.83
N MET A 132 2.64 10.83 23.64
CA MET A 132 1.86 11.94 24.24
C MET A 132 1.73 11.80 25.76
N ALA A 133 1.54 10.58 26.28
CA ALA A 133 1.46 10.32 27.71
C ALA A 133 2.79 10.62 28.42
N VAL A 134 3.93 10.27 27.81
CA VAL A 134 5.26 10.59 28.34
C VAL A 134 5.51 12.10 28.35
N LYS A 135 5.18 12.82 27.26
CA LYS A 135 5.30 14.29 27.19
C LYS A 135 4.45 15.00 28.25
N ASN A 136 3.22 14.54 28.50
CA ASN A 136 2.36 15.13 29.52
C ASN A 136 2.85 14.86 30.96
N ARG A 137 3.50 13.72 31.20
CA ARG A 137 4.08 13.40 32.52
C ARG A 137 5.33 14.24 32.83
N VAL A 138 6.15 14.55 31.81
CA VAL A 138 7.33 15.43 31.95
C VAL A 138 6.91 16.89 32.18
N LYS A 139 5.91 17.41 31.44
CA LYS A 139 5.38 18.78 31.65
C LYS A 139 4.77 19.01 33.04
N LYS A 140 4.21 17.97 33.67
CA LYS A 140 3.64 18.07 35.03
C LYS A 140 4.72 18.10 36.11
N LYS A 141 5.92 17.55 35.86
CA LYS A 141 7.07 17.58 36.78
C LYS A 141 7.82 18.92 36.74
N SER A 142 7.87 19.58 35.60
CA SER A 142 8.52 20.90 35.43
C SER A 142 7.67 22.10 35.89
N LYS A 143 6.43 21.88 36.35
CA LYS A 143 5.55 22.94 36.90
C LYS A 143 5.46 22.91 38.44
N LYS A 144 6.34 22.14 39.11
CA LYS A 144 6.38 21.96 40.57
C LYS A 144 7.67 22.49 41.26
N LEU A 145 8.58 23.09 40.50
CA LEU A 145 9.59 24.05 40.97
C LEU A 145 9.20 25.32 40.22
N ASP A 146 8.58 26.34 40.82
CA ASP A 146 9.11 27.30 41.80
C ASP A 146 7.92 27.82 42.67
N PRO A 147 8.07 28.52 43.82
CA PRO A 147 9.14 29.48 44.15
C PRO A 147 9.70 29.42 45.58
N PHE A 148 10.97 29.82 45.74
CA PHE A 148 11.47 30.71 46.80
C PHE A 148 12.79 31.31 46.36
#